data_AF-A0A7J9I8L6-F1
#
_entry.id   AF-A0A7J9I8L6-F1
#
_cell.length_a   1.000
_cell.length_b   1.000
_cell.length_c   1.000
_cell.angle_alpha   90.00
_cell.angle_beta   90.00
_cell.angle_gamma   90.00
#
_symmetry.space_group_name_H-M   'P 1'
#
loop_
_entity.id
_entity.type
_entity.pdbx_description
1 polymer ?
#
loop_
_entity_poly.entity_id
_entity_poly.type
_entity_poly.pdbx_seq_one_letter_code
_entity_poly.pdbx_strand_id
1 'polypeptide(L)' 'MHAGEREKVDSLDLRCSYLHSFTVTFGRLIKFHIGMRISSGELRGCFQMRPYIGQGSLCP' A
#
# COMPACT_ATOMS: atom_id res chain seq x y z
N MET A 1 33.90 16.25 17.35
CA MET A 1 33.43 15.43 16.21
C MET A 1 32.02 14.98 16.57
N HIS A 2 30.99 15.64 16.03
CA HIS A 2 29.60 15.32 16.38
C HIS A 2 29.20 14.00 15.73
N ALA A 3 28.82 13.03 16.57
CA ALA A 3 28.18 11.79 16.13
C ALA A 3 26.88 12.15 15.41
N GLY A 4 26.79 11.86 14.12
CA GLY A 4 25.59 12.08 13.34
C GLY A 4 24.50 11.13 13.82
N GLU A 5 23.49 11.66 14.50
CA GLU A 5 22.23 10.96 14.72
C GLU A 5 21.65 10.60 13.35
N ARG A 6 21.64 9.30 13.06
CA ARG A 6 21.03 8.74 11.87
C ARG A 6 19.53 8.73 12.13
N GLU A 7 18.86 9.82 11.75
CA GLU A 7 17.40 9.93 11.81
C GLU A 7 16.80 8.72 11.08
N LYS A 8 16.09 7.88 11.83
CA LYS A 8 15.37 6.72 11.31
C LYS A 8 14.13 7.28 10.62
N VAL A 9 14.24 7.63 9.35
CA VAL A 9 13.12 8.13 8.56
C VAL A 9 12.08 7.01 8.49
N ASP A 10 10.96 7.19 9.19
CA ASP A 10 9.83 6.27 9.12
C ASP A 10 9.45 6.06 7.65
N SER A 11 9.53 4.82 7.18
CA SER A 11 9.20 4.48 5.79
C SER A 11 7.73 4.87 5.53
N LEU A 12 7.52 5.83 4.64
CA LEU A 12 6.19 6.23 4.20
C LEU A 12 5.67 5.18 3.21
N ASP A 13 4.62 4.45 3.61
CA ASP A 13 3.87 3.53 2.74
C ASP A 13 2.55 4.17 2.29
N LEU A 14 2.57 4.88 1.16
CA LEU A 14 1.36 5.46 0.59
C LEU A 14 0.67 4.43 -0.32
N ARG A 15 -0.62 4.19 -0.07
CA ARG A 15 -1.44 3.31 -0.91
C ARG A 15 -2.53 4.11 -1.57
N CYS A 16 -2.53 4.10 -2.89
CA CYS A 16 -3.63 4.63 -3.70
C CYS A 16 -4.27 3.45 -4.45
N SER A 17 -5.57 3.24 -4.29
CA SER A 17 -6.28 2.17 -4.99
C SER A 17 -7.69 2.58 -5.34
N TYR A 18 -8.18 2.07 -6.46
CA TYR A 18 -9.59 2.15 -6.83
C TYR A 18 -10.23 0.76 -6.71
N LEU A 19 -11.53 0.74 -6.42
CA LEU A 19 -12.32 -0.48 -6.48
C LEU A 19 -12.57 -0.80 -7.97
N HIS A 20 -11.96 -1.88 -8.47
CA HIS A 20 -12.12 -2.26 -9.87
C HIS A 20 -13.41 -3.02 -10.11
N SER A 21 -13.70 -4.03 -9.28
CA SER A 21 -14.93 -4.80 -9.35
C SER A 21 -15.32 -5.36 -8.00
N PHE A 22 -16.55 -5.84 -7.88
CA PHE A 22 -17.01 -6.59 -6.72
C PHE A 22 -17.92 -7.74 -7.15
N THR A 23 -18.04 -8.73 -6.30
CA THR A 23 -18.93 -9.88 -6.49
C THR A 23 -19.56 -10.25 -5.16
N VAL A 24 -20.83 -10.65 -5.18
CA VAL A 24 -21.53 -11.16 -4.01
C VAL A 24 -21.73 -12.67 -4.19
N THR A 25 -21.18 -13.46 -3.28
CA THR A 25 -21.27 -14.92 -3.32
C THR A 25 -21.63 -15.44 -1.94
N PHE A 26 -22.67 -16.27 -1.82
CA PHE A 26 -23.14 -16.84 -0.54
C PHE A 26 -23.31 -15.77 0.57
N GLY A 27 -23.84 -14.59 0.23
CA GLY A 27 -24.01 -13.49 1.19
C GLY A 27 -22.74 -12.74 1.59
N ARG A 28 -21.59 -13.03 0.98
CA ARG A 28 -20.32 -12.31 1.21
C ARG A 28 -20.04 -11.36 0.07
N LEU A 29 -19.68 -10.12 0.40
CA LEU A 29 -19.19 -9.14 -0.58
C LEU A 29 -17.67 -9.29 -0.75
N ILE A 30 -17.24 -9.65 -1.94
CA ILE A 30 -15.84 -9.75 -2.34
C ILE A 30 -15.52 -8.53 -3.22
N LYS A 31 -14.50 -7.77 -2.85
CA LYS A 31 -14.00 -6.59 -3.55
C LYS A 31 -12.65 -6.89 -4.20
N PHE A 32 -12.49 -6.45 -5.45
CA PHE A 32 -11.24 -6.49 -6.18
C PHE A 32 -10.72 -5.06 -6.38
N HIS A 33 -9.53 -4.80 -5.86
CA HIS A 33 -8.89 -3.51 -5.91
C HIS A 33 -7.69 -3.56 -6.83
N ILE A 34 -7.50 -2.51 -7.60
CA ILE A 34 -6.28 -2.28 -8.37
C ILE A 34 -5.70 -0.97 -7.86
N GLY A 35 -4.42 -0.98 -7.52
CA GLY A 35 -3.78 0.18 -6.93
C GLY A 35 -2.29 0.26 -7.17
N MET A 36 -1.73 1.38 -6.74
CA MET A 36 -0.31 1.67 -6.70
C MET A 36 0.11 1.79 -5.24
N ARG A 37 1.14 1.04 -4.87
CA ARG A 37 1.82 1.19 -3.59
C ARG A 37 3.09 1.98 -3.83
N ILE A 38 3.27 3.06 -3.08
CA ILE A 38 4.45 3.90 -3.10
C ILE A 38 5.14 3.73 -1.76
N SER A 39 6.29 3.07 -1.76
CA SER A 39 7.12 2.92 -0.56
C SER A 39 8.35 3.82 -0.68
N SER A 40 8.59 4.68 0.31
CA SER A 40 9.88 5.37 0.42
C SER A 40 10.93 4.41 0.99
N GLY A 41 11.99 4.15 0.22
CA GLY A 41 13.14 3.39 0.72
C GLY A 41 14.03 4.25 1.63
N GLU A 42 14.80 3.60 2.51
CA GLU A 42 15.78 4.26 3.40
C GLU A 42 16.88 5.04 2.63
N LEU A 43 17.02 4.78 1.32
CA LEU A 43 17.92 5.51 0.43
C LEU A 43 17.23 6.77 -0.12
N ARG A 44 17.37 7.87 0.63
CA ARG A 44 17.40 9.27 0.15
C ARG A 44 16.42 9.61 -1.00
N GLY A 45 15.12 9.60 -0.73
CA GLY A 45 14.13 10.19 -1.65
C GLY A 45 13.78 9.35 -2.88
N CYS A 46 14.24 8.10 -2.97
CA CYS A 46 13.78 7.16 -3.99
C CYS A 46 12.45 6.52 -3.58
N PHE A 47 11.40 6.78 -4.36
CA PHE A 47 10.11 6.14 -4.23
C PHE A 47 10.04 4.91 -5.12
N GLN A 48 9.65 3.77 -4.55
CA GLN A 48 9.32 2.60 -5.36
C GLN A 48 7.80 2.52 -5.57
N MET A 49 7.38 2.65 -6.82
CA MET A 49 6.00 2.46 -7.23
C MET A 49 5.78 1.01 -7.69
N ARG A 50 4.84 0.31 -7.06
CA ARG A 50 4.46 -1.06 -7.45
C ARG A 50 2.94 -1.15 -7.69
N PRO A 51 2.50 -1.59 -8.89
CA PRO A 51 1.10 -1.96 -9.07
C PRO A 51 0.78 -3.17 -8.18
N TYR A 52 -0.43 -3.22 -7.66
CA TYR A 52 -0.94 -4.37 -6.95
C TYR A 52 -2.40 -4.64 -7.28
N ILE A 53 -2.75 -5.92 -7.27
CA ILE A 53 -4.13 -6.40 -7.35
C ILE A 53 -4.44 -7.00 -5.98
N GLY A 54 -5.45 -6.44 -5.31
CA GLY A 54 -5.88 -6.87 -3.99
C GLY A 54 -7.29 -7.46 -4.04
N GLN A 55 -7.52 -8.48 -3.22
CA GLN A 55 -8.86 -9.00 -2.96
C GLN A 55 -9.16 -8.81 -1.47
N GLY A 56 -10.34 -8.28 -1.16
CA GLY A 56 -10.80 -8.11 0.22
C GLY A 56 -12.27 -8.51 0.34
N SER A 57 -12.64 -9.17 1.45
CA SER A 57 -14.05 -9.41 1.76
C SER A 57 -14.56 -8.34 2.72
N LEU A 58 -15.73 -7.77 2.44
CA LEU A 58 -16.49 -7.01 3.42
C LEU A 58 -17.66 -7.87 3.90
N CYS A 59 -17.40 -8.63 4.95
CA CYS A 59 -18.35 -9.14 5.94
C CYS A 59 -17.50 -9.70 7.12
N PRO A 60 -18.02 -9.64 8.36
CA PRO A 60 -17.27 -9.72 9.62
C PRO A 60 -16.44 -10.99 9.82
#